data_AF-A0A2R7QR42-F1
#
_entry.id   AF-A0A2R7QR42-F1
#
_cell.length_a   1.000
_cell.length_b   1.000
_cell.length_c   1.000
_cell.angle_alpha   90.00
_cell.angle_beta   90.00
_cell.angle_gamma   90.00
#
_symmetry.space_group_name_H-M   'P 1'
#
loop_
_entity.id
_entity.type
_entity.pdbx_description
1 polymer ?
#
loop_
_entity_poly.entity_id
_entity_poly.type
_entity_poly.pdbx_seq_one_letter_code
_entity_poly.pdbx_strand_id
1 'polypeptide(L)'
;TTQQVEAYDAASVLARLPPPLHLPLHDAHGNRLPALECEHAIAAGWQALCARLPDDQAPWRVWHDSRADAAITVALRLALRGLLPPVDLDDPARAVDLATRLGPLGSGAGGAALALAAACPGGHVVVIADDNGGLLLQPVITATPPQAPASPLPTSDCPALSGAP
;
A
#
# COMPACT_ATOMS: atom_id res chain seq x y z
N THR A 1 -14.21 21.51 -19.90
CA THR A 1 -14.68 20.50 -18.92
C THR A 1 -14.72 19.10 -19.50
N THR A 2 -15.09 18.92 -20.78
CA THR A 2 -15.11 17.60 -21.45
C THR A 2 -13.73 16.93 -21.55
N GLN A 3 -12.68 17.71 -21.82
CA GLN A 3 -11.31 17.21 -21.99
C GLN A 3 -10.72 16.53 -20.74
N GLN A 4 -11.14 16.94 -19.53
CA GLN A 4 -10.68 16.31 -18.28
C GLN A 4 -11.36 14.96 -18.03
N VAL A 5 -12.62 14.83 -18.44
CA VAL A 5 -13.39 13.59 -18.32
C VAL A 5 -12.85 12.56 -19.32
N GLU A 6 -12.63 12.98 -20.57
CA GLU A 6 -12.02 12.13 -21.61
C GLU A 6 -10.61 11.65 -21.20
N ALA A 7 -9.81 12.51 -20.58
CA ALA A 7 -8.48 12.13 -20.08
C ALA A 7 -8.55 11.15 -18.91
N TYR A 8 -9.57 11.24 -18.06
CA TYR A 8 -9.78 10.30 -16.94
C TYR A 8 -10.27 8.93 -17.44
N ASP A 9 -11.22 8.91 -18.37
CA ASP A 9 -11.75 7.67 -18.95
C ASP A 9 -10.68 6.91 -19.77
N ALA A 10 -9.74 7.64 -20.37
CA ALA A 10 -8.58 7.08 -21.07
C ALA A 10 -7.41 6.71 -20.13
N ALA A 11 -7.46 7.10 -18.85
CA ALA A 11 -6.38 6.84 -17.92
C ALA A 11 -6.27 5.35 -17.60
N SER A 12 -5.03 4.87 -17.46
CA SER A 12 -4.79 3.49 -17.02
C SER A 12 -5.28 3.30 -15.58
N VAL A 13 -5.83 2.12 -15.29
CA VAL A 13 -6.19 1.74 -13.92
C VAL A 13 -4.96 1.86 -13.02
N LEU A 14 -5.04 2.74 -12.02
CA LEU A 14 -3.93 3.02 -11.10
C LEU A 14 -3.60 1.79 -10.24
N ALA A 15 -4.64 1.22 -9.62
CA ALA A 15 -4.52 0.04 -8.77
C ALA A 15 -5.84 -0.72 -8.72
N ARG A 16 -5.75 -2.03 -8.45
CA ARG A 16 -6.87 -2.84 -7.99
C ARG A 16 -6.87 -2.89 -6.48
N LEU A 17 -8.04 -2.77 -5.87
CA LEU A 17 -8.25 -2.87 -4.43
C LEU A 17 -9.05 -4.14 -4.13
N PRO A 18 -8.40 -5.27 -3.83
CA PRO A 18 -9.08 -6.44 -3.29
C PRO A 18 -9.92 -6.09 -2.05
N PRO A 19 -10.97 -6.88 -1.74
CA PRO A 19 -11.80 -6.60 -0.58
C PRO A 19 -10.96 -6.53 0.70
N PRO A 20 -11.12 -5.48 1.53
CA PRO A 20 -10.33 -5.34 2.75
C PRO A 20 -10.65 -6.46 3.75
N LEU A 21 -9.71 -6.67 4.67
CA LEU A 21 -9.93 -7.51 5.84
C LEU A 21 -10.08 -6.62 7.07
N HIS A 22 -11.24 -6.69 7.71
CA HIS A 22 -11.49 -6.00 8.96
C HIS A 22 -11.16 -6.93 10.14
N LEU A 23 -10.34 -6.42 11.05
CA LEU A 23 -9.91 -7.10 12.27
C LEU A 23 -10.53 -6.37 13.47
N PRO A 24 -11.62 -6.90 14.06
CA PRO A 24 -12.12 -6.38 15.31
C PRO A 24 -11.11 -6.70 16.40
N LEU A 25 -10.54 -5.68 17.04
CA LEU A 25 -9.55 -5.85 18.11
C LEU A 25 -10.18 -5.63 19.49
N HIS A 26 -11.50 -5.88 19.59
CA HIS A 26 -12.31 -5.74 20.79
C HIS A 26 -13.09 -7.01 21.09
N ASP A 27 -13.41 -7.18 22.36
CA ASP A 27 -14.28 -8.24 22.85
C ASP A 27 -15.77 -7.95 22.57
N ALA A 28 -16.64 -8.89 22.94
CA ALA A 28 -18.10 -8.77 22.77
C ALA A 28 -18.73 -7.62 23.56
N HIS A 29 -18.01 -7.03 24.53
CA HIS A 29 -18.46 -5.91 25.35
C HIS A 29 -17.91 -4.57 24.86
N GLY A 30 -17.14 -4.56 23.75
CA GLY A 30 -16.52 -3.37 23.20
C GLY A 30 -15.23 -2.95 23.92
N ASN A 31 -14.71 -3.78 24.82
CA ASN A 31 -13.40 -3.53 25.43
C ASN A 31 -12.30 -4.01 24.49
N ARG A 32 -11.17 -3.31 24.50
CA ARG A 32 -10.00 -3.74 23.73
C ARG A 32 -9.53 -5.11 24.18
N LEU A 33 -9.18 -5.96 23.21
CA LEU A 33 -8.56 -7.25 23.48
C LEU A 33 -7.24 -7.07 24.23
N PRO A 34 -6.86 -8.01 25.10
CA PRO A 34 -5.53 -8.06 25.69
C PRO A 34 -4.43 -8.02 24.62
N ALA A 35 -3.27 -7.45 24.94
CA ALA A 35 -2.19 -7.22 23.98
C ALA A 35 -1.81 -8.49 23.17
N LEU A 36 -1.64 -9.63 23.84
CA LEU A 36 -1.30 -10.89 23.18
C LEU A 36 -2.41 -11.41 22.25
N GLU A 37 -3.68 -11.24 22.64
CA GLU A 37 -4.82 -11.63 21.80
C GLU A 37 -4.93 -10.71 20.57
N CYS A 38 -4.68 -9.42 20.75
CA CYS A 38 -4.60 -8.44 19.66
C CYS A 38 -3.48 -8.82 18.67
N GLU A 39 -2.28 -9.16 19.18
CA GLU A 39 -1.16 -9.63 18.36
C GLU A 39 -1.53 -10.89 17.56
N HIS A 40 -2.13 -11.90 18.20
CA HIS A 40 -2.58 -13.10 17.52
C HIS A 40 -3.67 -12.83 16.47
N ALA A 41 -4.64 -11.96 16.76
CA ALA A 41 -5.68 -11.57 15.83
C ALA A 41 -5.10 -10.88 14.59
N ILE A 42 -4.12 -9.99 14.78
CA ILE A 42 -3.40 -9.32 13.69
C ILE A 42 -2.59 -10.32 12.87
N ALA A 43 -1.84 -11.22 13.51
CA ALA A 43 -1.03 -12.23 12.81
C ALA A 43 -1.91 -13.18 11.98
N ALA A 44 -3.01 -13.68 12.57
CA ALA A 44 -3.98 -14.53 11.87
C ALA A 44 -4.67 -13.79 10.72
N GLY A 45 -5.04 -12.52 10.95
CA GLY A 45 -5.61 -11.65 9.92
C GLY A 45 -4.65 -11.44 8.75
N TRP A 46 -3.38 -11.17 9.03
CA TRP A 46 -2.35 -11.03 8.00
C TRP A 46 -2.18 -12.32 7.18
N GLN A 47 -2.11 -13.49 7.83
CA GLN A 47 -2.02 -14.77 7.13
C GLN A 47 -3.24 -15.04 6.25
N ALA A 48 -4.45 -14.79 6.77
CA ALA A 48 -5.69 -14.92 6.01
C ALA A 48 -5.74 -13.95 4.82
N LEU A 49 -5.20 -12.74 4.97
CA LEU A 49 -5.06 -11.78 3.89
C LEU A 49 -4.11 -12.32 2.82
N CYS A 50 -2.90 -12.74 3.20
CA CYS A 50 -1.91 -13.29 2.26
C CYS A 50 -2.46 -14.50 1.51
N ALA A 51 -3.20 -15.40 2.16
CA ALA A 51 -3.80 -16.57 1.52
C ALA A 51 -4.86 -16.23 0.45
N ARG A 52 -5.41 -15.02 0.46
CA ARG A 52 -6.41 -14.53 -0.52
C ARG A 52 -5.77 -13.75 -1.66
N LEU A 53 -4.51 -13.36 -1.52
CA LEU A 53 -3.81 -12.52 -2.48
C LEU A 53 -2.98 -13.38 -3.43
N PRO A 54 -2.75 -12.92 -4.66
CA PRO A 54 -1.95 -13.69 -5.61
C PRO A 54 -0.46 -13.68 -5.22
N ASP A 55 0.21 -14.82 -5.35
CA ASP A 55 1.60 -15.04 -4.91
C ASP A 55 2.62 -14.21 -5.71
N ASP A 56 2.26 -13.77 -6.92
CA ASP A 56 3.09 -13.01 -7.85
C ASP A 56 3.46 -11.60 -7.37
N GLN A 57 2.80 -11.13 -6.31
CA GLN A 57 3.01 -9.78 -5.74
C GLN A 57 3.73 -9.77 -4.39
N ALA A 58 4.19 -10.93 -3.93
CA ALA A 58 5.12 -10.97 -2.82
C ALA A 58 6.49 -10.39 -3.26
N PRO A 59 7.14 -9.56 -2.42
CA PRO A 59 6.82 -9.38 -1.01
C PRO A 59 6.06 -8.07 -0.73
N TRP A 60 4.90 -8.15 -0.07
CA TRP A 60 4.01 -7.00 0.19
C TRP A 60 4.67 -5.92 1.04
N ARG A 61 4.52 -4.64 0.66
CA ARG A 61 4.96 -3.48 1.45
C ARG A 61 3.83 -2.93 2.31
N VAL A 62 4.10 -2.67 3.59
CA VAL A 62 3.11 -2.19 4.56
C VAL A 62 3.12 -0.66 4.62
N TRP A 63 1.94 -0.03 4.59
CA TRP A 63 1.79 1.39 4.85
C TRP A 63 0.98 1.55 6.12
N HIS A 64 1.51 2.26 7.11
CA HIS A 64 0.84 2.47 8.39
C HIS A 64 1.08 3.88 8.91
N ASP A 65 0.29 4.29 9.90
CA ASP A 65 0.48 5.53 10.65
C ASP A 65 0.70 5.18 12.12
N SER A 66 1.93 5.36 12.62
CA SER A 66 2.26 5.05 14.01
C SER A 66 1.61 5.98 15.04
N ARG A 67 1.07 7.13 14.61
CA ARG A 67 0.38 8.09 15.46
C ARG A 67 -1.14 7.94 15.44
N ALA A 68 -1.70 7.10 14.57
CA ALA A 68 -3.14 6.84 14.55
C ALA A 68 -3.60 6.16 15.85
N ASP A 69 -2.91 5.10 16.27
CA ASP A 69 -3.12 4.44 17.55
C ASP A 69 -1.83 3.74 18.00
N ALA A 70 -1.24 4.21 19.09
CA ALA A 70 0.05 3.71 19.59
C ALA A 70 -0.04 2.25 20.06
N ALA A 71 -1.14 1.84 20.68
CA ALA A 71 -1.31 0.48 21.18
C ALA A 71 -1.50 -0.52 20.03
N ILE A 72 -2.30 -0.15 19.01
CA ILE A 72 -2.43 -0.95 17.78
C ILE A 72 -1.08 -1.04 17.06
N THR A 73 -0.34 0.07 16.97
CA THR A 73 0.98 0.08 16.30
C THR A 73 1.98 -0.87 16.96
N VAL A 74 2.01 -0.92 18.30
CA VAL A 74 2.86 -1.88 19.03
C VAL A 74 2.43 -3.31 18.74
N ALA A 75 1.12 -3.61 18.85
CA ALA A 75 0.60 -4.95 18.56
C ALA A 75 0.86 -5.38 17.12
N LEU A 76 0.70 -4.47 16.15
CA LEU A 76 1.01 -4.69 14.73
C LEU A 76 2.49 -5.03 14.53
N ARG A 77 3.41 -4.25 15.13
CA ARG A 77 4.85 -4.49 15.01
C ARG A 77 5.22 -5.87 15.57
N LEU A 78 4.69 -6.23 16.73
CA LEU A 78 4.97 -7.52 17.37
C LEU A 78 4.39 -8.69 16.56
N ALA A 79 3.12 -8.58 16.14
CA ALA A 79 2.45 -9.58 15.32
C ALA A 79 3.21 -9.87 14.03
N LEU A 80 3.60 -8.82 13.29
CA LEU A 80 4.26 -8.95 11.99
C LEU A 80 5.71 -9.45 12.10
N ARG A 81 6.43 -9.10 13.18
CA ARG A 81 7.77 -9.65 13.45
C ARG A 81 7.75 -11.12 13.83
N GLY A 82 6.64 -11.61 14.40
CA GLY A 82 6.45 -13.02 14.74
C GLY A 82 6.08 -13.93 13.56
N LEU A 83 5.82 -13.39 12.37
CA LEU A 83 5.44 -14.15 11.18
C LEU A 83 6.63 -14.85 10.51
N LEU A 84 6.34 -15.81 9.63
CA LEU A 84 7.31 -16.45 8.75
C LEU A 84 6.84 -16.34 7.28
N PRO A 85 7.53 -15.57 6.42
CA PRO A 85 8.67 -14.69 6.73
C PRO A 85 8.26 -13.49 7.61
N PRO A 86 9.16 -12.98 8.46
CA PRO A 86 8.86 -11.81 9.30
C PRO A 86 8.73 -10.55 8.44
N VAL A 87 7.85 -9.66 8.84
CA VAL A 87 7.70 -8.32 8.24
C VAL A 87 8.14 -7.29 9.26
N ASP A 88 9.30 -6.67 9.03
CA ASP A 88 9.80 -5.61 9.90
C ASP A 88 9.24 -4.26 9.47
N LEU A 89 8.51 -3.60 10.39
CA LEU A 89 7.97 -2.26 10.16
C LEU A 89 9.04 -1.17 10.17
N ASP A 90 10.22 -1.49 10.71
CA ASP A 90 11.34 -0.55 10.76
C ASP A 90 12.20 -0.61 9.48
N ASP A 91 11.99 -1.60 8.61
CA ASP A 91 12.66 -1.72 7.31
C ASP A 91 11.94 -0.87 6.24
N PRO A 92 12.55 0.22 5.73
CA PRO A 92 11.92 1.10 4.74
C PRO A 92 11.65 0.42 3.38
N ALA A 93 12.25 -0.74 3.11
CA ALA A 93 11.93 -1.53 1.92
C ALA A 93 10.60 -2.30 2.08
N ARG A 94 10.25 -2.65 3.32
CA ARG A 94 9.11 -3.51 3.68
C ARG A 94 7.95 -2.71 4.28
N ALA A 95 8.19 -1.54 4.85
CA ALA A 95 7.17 -0.71 5.46
C ALA A 95 7.42 0.80 5.33
N VAL A 96 6.33 1.57 5.38
CA VAL A 96 6.34 3.04 5.38
C VAL A 96 5.45 3.53 6.50
N ASP A 97 6.06 4.21 7.47
CA ASP A 97 5.35 4.94 8.53
C ASP A 97 5.05 6.38 8.09
N LEU A 98 3.79 6.65 7.78
CA LEU A 98 3.34 7.97 7.32
C LEU A 98 3.59 9.07 8.36
N ALA A 99 3.46 8.78 9.66
CA ALA A 99 3.65 9.78 10.70
C ALA A 99 5.06 10.36 10.71
N THR A 100 6.05 9.54 10.36
CA THR A 100 7.47 9.94 10.28
C THR A 100 7.79 10.65 8.97
N ARG A 101 7.10 10.29 7.88
CA ARG A 101 7.38 10.81 6.53
C ARG A 101 6.66 12.11 6.22
N LEU A 102 5.41 12.24 6.68
CA LEU A 102 4.50 13.34 6.32
C LEU A 102 4.00 14.13 7.53
N GLY A 103 4.25 13.65 8.75
CA GLY A 103 3.72 14.24 9.97
C GLY A 103 2.33 13.71 10.33
N PRO A 104 1.65 14.34 11.32
CA PRO A 104 0.34 13.88 11.77
C PRO A 104 -0.74 14.19 10.72
N LEU A 105 -1.33 13.15 10.14
CA LEU A 105 -2.38 13.27 9.11
C LEU A 105 -3.81 13.07 9.68
N GLY A 106 -3.92 12.61 10.93
CA GLY A 106 -5.21 12.32 11.56
C GLY A 106 -6.03 11.31 10.76
N SER A 107 -7.33 11.56 10.62
CA SER A 107 -8.23 10.70 9.82
C SER A 107 -7.88 10.62 8.33
N GLY A 108 -7.06 11.55 7.82
CA GLY A 108 -6.58 11.53 6.43
C GLY A 108 -5.49 10.50 6.14
N ALA A 109 -4.90 9.88 7.18
CA ALA A 109 -3.77 8.97 7.03
C ALA A 109 -4.07 7.77 6.11
N GLY A 110 -5.23 7.14 6.28
CA GLY A 110 -5.62 5.98 5.47
C GLY A 110 -5.77 6.32 3.98
N GLY A 111 -6.37 7.48 3.68
CA GLY A 111 -6.51 7.96 2.30
C GLY A 111 -5.16 8.32 1.67
N ALA A 112 -4.29 8.98 2.42
CA ALA A 112 -2.93 9.30 1.96
C ALA A 112 -2.10 8.04 1.70
N ALA A 113 -2.16 7.04 2.59
CA ALA A 113 -1.50 5.74 2.41
C ALA A 113 -2.00 5.05 1.13
N LEU A 114 -3.32 5.04 0.91
CA LEU A 114 -3.93 4.43 -0.26
C LEU A 114 -3.45 5.08 -1.56
N ALA A 115 -3.46 6.41 -1.62
CA ALA A 115 -3.01 7.16 -2.79
C ALA A 115 -1.51 6.92 -3.09
N LEU A 116 -0.66 6.91 -2.07
CA LEU A 116 0.78 6.68 -2.21
C LEU A 116 1.10 5.24 -2.60
N ALA A 117 0.40 4.26 -2.00
CA ALA A 117 0.50 2.85 -2.36
C ALA A 117 0.09 2.63 -3.82
N ALA A 118 -1.03 3.23 -4.26
CA ALA A 118 -1.51 3.14 -5.64
C ALA A 118 -0.57 3.80 -6.66
N ALA A 119 0.25 4.77 -6.24
CA ALA A 119 1.24 5.42 -7.10
C ALA A 119 2.56 4.65 -7.21
N CYS A 120 2.77 3.60 -6.40
CA CYS A 120 4.02 2.84 -6.34
C CYS A 120 3.85 1.44 -6.97
N PRO A 121 4.79 0.99 -7.83
CA PRO A 121 4.71 -0.36 -8.40
C PRO A 121 4.83 -1.44 -7.31
N GLY A 122 4.09 -2.54 -7.47
CA GLY A 122 4.13 -3.72 -6.61
C GLY A 122 2.89 -3.93 -5.74
N GLY A 123 2.95 -4.96 -4.89
CA GLY A 123 1.92 -5.27 -3.92
C GLY A 123 2.10 -4.50 -2.62
N HIS A 124 1.06 -3.80 -2.19
CA HIS A 124 1.05 -3.06 -0.92
C HIS A 124 -0.12 -3.48 -0.04
N VAL A 125 0.02 -3.27 1.27
CA VAL A 125 -1.07 -3.38 2.23
C VAL A 125 -1.10 -2.09 3.05
N VAL A 126 -2.23 -1.41 3.00
CA VAL A 126 -2.49 -0.21 3.80
C VAL A 126 -3.19 -0.64 5.09
N VAL A 127 -2.64 -0.20 6.21
CA VAL A 127 -3.15 -0.44 7.56
C VAL A 127 -3.86 0.82 8.03
N ILE A 128 -5.16 0.71 8.28
CA ILE A 128 -6.00 1.81 8.74
C ILE A 128 -6.54 1.45 10.12
N ALA A 129 -6.28 2.28 11.11
CA ALA A 129 -6.94 2.16 12.41
C ALA A 129 -8.41 2.56 12.25
N ASP A 130 -9.32 1.72 12.74
CA ASP A 130 -10.75 2.05 12.78
C ASP A 130 -11.05 2.95 13.99
N ASP A 131 -12.09 3.78 13.87
CA ASP A 131 -12.55 4.66 14.95
C ASP A 131 -13.05 3.85 16.16
N ASN A 132 -13.51 2.62 15.92
CA ASN A 132 -13.85 1.68 16.99
C ASN A 132 -12.62 0.88 17.45
N GLY A 133 -11.38 1.33 17.26
CA GLY A 133 -10.17 0.68 17.76
C GLY A 133 -9.86 -0.69 17.14
N GLY A 134 -10.52 -1.04 16.04
CA GLY A 134 -10.16 -2.16 15.17
C GLY A 134 -9.10 -1.77 14.15
N LEU A 135 -8.81 -2.70 13.25
CA LEU A 135 -7.84 -2.48 12.19
C LEU A 135 -8.38 -2.99 10.85
N LEU A 136 -8.23 -2.17 9.81
CA LEU A 136 -8.56 -2.53 8.44
C LEU A 136 -7.27 -2.71 7.65
N LEU A 137 -7.11 -3.90 7.06
CA LEU A 137 -6.05 -4.20 6.11
C LEU A 137 -6.61 -4.08 4.69
N GLN A 138 -6.16 -3.08 3.94
CA GLN A 138 -6.54 -2.84 2.56
C GLN A 138 -5.38 -3.20 1.62
N PRO A 139 -5.47 -4.32 0.87
CA PRO A 139 -4.50 -4.62 -0.18
C PRO A 139 -4.61 -3.61 -1.33
N VAL A 140 -3.48 -3.25 -1.89
CA VAL A 140 -3.37 -2.38 -3.06
C VAL A 140 -2.44 -3.06 -4.05
N ILE A 141 -3.01 -3.46 -5.18
CA ILE A 141 -2.32 -4.16 -6.25
C ILE A 141 -2.15 -3.16 -7.38
N THR A 142 -0.96 -2.60 -7.55
CA THR A 142 -0.73 -1.73 -8.71
C THR A 142 -0.50 -2.58 -9.94
N ALA A 143 -1.12 -2.19 -11.05
CA ALA A 143 -0.74 -2.78 -12.32
C ALA A 143 0.72 -2.39 -12.55
N THR A 144 1.59 -3.36 -12.83
CA THR A 144 2.87 -3.02 -13.45
C THR A 144 2.53 -2.20 -14.69
N PRO A 145 3.02 -0.94 -14.81
CA PRO A 145 2.70 -0.16 -15.99
C PRO A 145 3.09 -0.97 -17.21
N PRO A 146 2.24 -1.07 -18.25
CA PRO A 146 2.71 -1.60 -19.52
C PRO A 146 3.96 -0.80 -19.87
N GLN A 147 5.09 -1.50 -20.06
CA GLN A 147 6.31 -0.85 -20.53
C GLN A 147 5.90 0.01 -21.72
N ALA A 148 6.05 1.33 -21.60
CA ALA A 148 5.86 2.20 -22.75
C ALA A 148 6.72 1.62 -23.87
N PRO A 149 6.18 1.39 -25.09
CA PRO A 149 7.02 0.97 -26.20
C PRO A 149 8.17 1.97 -26.25
N ALA A 150 9.41 1.46 -26.18
CA ALA A 150 10.59 2.28 -26.24
C ALA A 150 10.44 3.18 -27.48
N SER A 151 10.23 4.48 -27.27
CA SER A 151 10.19 5.43 -28.38
C SER A 151 11.48 5.21 -29.16
N PRO A 152 11.42 4.88 -30.46
CA PRO A 152 12.63 4.79 -31.25
C PRO A 152 13.31 6.16 -31.15
N LEU A 153 14.57 6.16 -30.72
CA LEU A 153 15.44 7.33 -30.76
C LEU A 153 15.24 8.00 -32.12
N PRO A 154 15.04 9.34 -32.19
CA PRO A 154 15.01 10.00 -33.48
C PRO A 154 16.35 9.73 -34.16
N THR A 155 16.33 8.95 -35.23
CA THR A 155 17.45 8.85 -36.17
C THR A 155 17.69 10.25 -36.69
N SER A 156 18.76 10.87 -36.20
CA SER A 156 19.25 12.15 -36.68
C SER A 156 19.76 11.93 -38.10
N ASP A 157 18.86 12.00 -39.07
CA ASP A 157 19.20 12.06 -40.48
C ASP A 157 19.75 13.47 -40.75
N CYS A 158 21.08 13.59 -40.69
CA CYS A 158 21.77 14.78 -41.18
C CYS A 158 21.69 14.79 -42.70
N PRO A 159 21.05 15.79 -43.35
CA PRO A 159 21.10 15.88 -44.79
C PRO A 159 22.53 16.22 -45.22
N ALA A 160 23.12 15.33 -46.02
CA ALA A 160 24.35 15.59 -46.73
C ALA A 160 24.14 16.78 -47.67
N LEU A 161 24.76 17.91 -47.36
CA LEU A 161 24.94 19.02 -48.30
C LEU A 161 25.85 18.55 -49.45
N SER A 162 25.23 18.26 -50.59
CA SER A 162 25.91 17.93 -51.85
C SER A 162 25.71 19.05 -52.87
N GLY A 163 26.84 19.53 -53.44
CA GLY A 163 26.94 20.37 -54.65
C GLY A 163 27.23 21.85 -54.36
N ALA A 164 28.47 22.37 -54.46
CA ALA A 164 29.31 22.60 -55.66
C ALA A 164 28.71 23.61 -56.66
N PRO A 165 29.48 24.38 -57.46
CA PRO A 165 30.93 24.33 -57.74
C PRO A 165 31.77 25.50 -57.18
#